data_AF-A0A537M3B4-F1
#
_entry.id   AF-A0A537M3B4-F1
#
_cell.length_a   1.000
_cell.length_b   1.000
_cell.length_c   1.000
_cell.angle_alpha   90.00
_cell.angle_beta   90.00
_cell.angle_gamma   90.00
#
_symmetry.space_group_name_H-M   'P 1'
#
loop_
_entity.id
_entity.type
_entity.pdbx_description
1 polymer ?
#
loop_
_entity_poly.entity_id
_entity_poly.type
_entity_poly.pdbx_seq_one_letter_code
_entity_poly.pdbx_strand_id
1 'polypeptide(L)'
;MPDSLSQTFQNWQTFYFLIGGAAAGLVGLTFVAITVGSGVITQREIAGLRTFVNPTLIHFIYVLVTASVVVMPTVTRMQLGILLVLAGIVSAGRALISLPFMWQQYKRNIVDMHDWGWY
;
A
#
# COMPACT_ATOMS: atom_id res chain seq x y z
N MET A 1 37.36 -13.06 -14.44
CA MET A 1 35.93 -12.84 -14.75
C MET A 1 35.17 -13.20 -13.50
N PRO A 2 34.34 -12.32 -12.90
CA PRO A 2 33.50 -12.72 -11.78
C PRO A 2 32.61 -13.88 -12.23
N ASP A 3 32.59 -14.97 -11.45
CA ASP A 3 31.84 -16.17 -11.79
C ASP A 3 30.34 -15.85 -11.88
N SER A 4 29.62 -16.43 -12.83
CA SER A 4 28.18 -16.17 -13.05
C SER A 4 27.31 -16.37 -11.81
N LEU A 5 27.73 -17.27 -10.92
CA LEU A 5 27.10 -17.49 -9.62
C LEU A 5 27.26 -16.29 -8.69
N SER A 6 28.44 -15.66 -8.66
CA SER A 6 28.70 -14.48 -7.81
C SER A 6 27.82 -13.29 -8.22
N GLN A 7 27.65 -13.07 -9.53
CA GLN A 7 26.75 -12.03 -10.06
C GLN A 7 25.29 -12.32 -9.70
N THR A 8 24.88 -13.58 -9.80
CA THR A 8 23.52 -14.00 -9.43
C THR A 8 23.25 -13.72 -7.95
N PHE A 9 24.18 -14.08 -7.06
CA PHE A 9 24.05 -13.80 -5.63
C PHE A 9 24.02 -12.32 -5.30
N GLN A 10 24.85 -11.50 -5.95
CA GLN A 10 24.83 -10.05 -5.76
C GLN A 10 23.48 -9.45 -6.15
N ASN A 11 22.91 -9.86 -7.28
CA ASN A 11 21.61 -9.37 -7.73
C ASN A 11 20.48 -9.73 -6.75
N TRP A 12 20.48 -10.96 -6.20
CA TRP A 12 19.53 -11.37 -5.17
C TRP A 12 19.73 -10.60 -3.86
N GLN A 13 20.97 -10.37 -3.44
CA GLN A 13 21.27 -9.58 -2.25
C GLN A 13 20.73 -8.15 -2.39
N THR A 14 20.91 -7.51 -3.54
CA THR A 14 20.36 -6.17 -3.81
C THR A 14 18.84 -6.15 -3.75
N PHE A 15 18.17 -7.15 -4.33
CA PHE A 15 16.71 -7.30 -4.26
C PHE A 15 16.21 -7.38 -2.81
N TYR A 16 16.78 -8.30 -2.02
CA TYR A 16 16.39 -8.47 -0.62
C TYR A 16 16.71 -7.24 0.23
N PHE A 17 17.83 -6.57 -0.02
CA PHE A 17 18.20 -5.35 0.68
C PHE A 17 17.19 -4.22 0.42
N LEU A 18 16.82 -4.00 -0.85
CA LEU A 18 15.86 -2.95 -1.23
C LEU A 18 14.47 -3.22 -0.66
N ILE A 19 13.97 -4.46 -0.80
CA ILE A 19 12.63 -4.82 -0.30
C ILE A 19 12.59 -4.84 1.22
N GLY A 20 13.62 -5.41 1.86
CA GLY A 20 13.75 -5.43 3.31
C GLY A 20 13.78 -4.02 3.89
N GLY A 21 14.56 -3.11 3.30
CA GLY A 21 14.61 -1.71 3.70
C GLY A 21 13.30 -0.98 3.52
N ALA A 22 12.63 -1.15 2.37
CA ALA A 22 11.35 -0.52 2.09
C ALA A 22 10.23 -1.06 2.99
N ALA A 23 10.19 -2.37 3.25
CA ALA A 23 9.25 -2.99 4.17
C ALA A 23 9.49 -2.56 5.63
N ALA A 24 10.76 -2.50 6.06
CA ALA A 24 11.12 -1.99 7.39
C ALA A 24 10.71 -0.51 7.54
N GLY A 25 10.92 0.31 6.51
CA GLY A 25 10.48 1.71 6.48
C GLY A 25 8.96 1.85 6.59
N LEU A 26 8.20 1.02 5.86
CA LEU A 26 6.74 0.96 5.95
C LEU A 26 6.28 0.65 7.38
N VAL A 27 6.83 -0.42 7.96
CA VAL A 27 6.50 -0.84 9.33
C VAL A 27 6.87 0.26 10.33
N GLY A 28 8.05 0.88 10.18
CA GLY A 28 8.48 1.99 11.04
C GLY A 28 7.55 3.21 10.95
N LEU A 29 7.18 3.64 9.76
CA LEU A 29 6.27 4.78 9.56
C LEU A 29 4.88 4.50 10.14
N THR A 30 4.38 3.28 9.96
CA THR A 30 3.03 2.90 10.44
C THR A 30 3.00 2.75 11.95
N PHE A 31 4.06 2.20 12.53
CA PHE A 31 4.28 2.21 13.98
C PHE A 31 4.28 3.65 14.52
N VAL A 32 5.10 4.54 13.95
CA VAL A 32 5.16 5.95 14.37
C VAL A 32 3.78 6.63 14.24
N ALA A 33 3.07 6.42 13.14
CA ALA A 33 1.74 6.99 12.94
C ALA A 33 0.73 6.53 14.00
N ILE A 34 0.74 5.23 14.35
CA ILE A 34 -0.13 4.66 15.39
C ILE A 34 0.25 5.20 16.76
N THR A 35 1.54 5.26 17.09
CA THR A 35 2.01 5.76 18.39
C THR A 35 1.65 7.23 18.57
N VAL A 36 1.90 8.08 17.56
CA VAL A 36 1.52 9.51 17.61
C VAL A 36 0.00 9.67 17.71
N GLY A 37 -0.77 8.90 16.92
CA GLY A 37 -2.23 8.92 17.00
C GLY A 37 -2.77 8.49 18.36
N SER A 38 -2.16 7.48 19.00
CA SER A 38 -2.64 6.95 20.28
C SER A 38 -2.64 7.95 21.44
N GLY A 39 -1.81 9.00 21.38
CA GLY A 39 -1.76 10.04 22.42
C GLY A 39 -2.79 11.16 22.26
N VAL A 40 -3.44 11.26 21.09
CA VAL A 40 -4.30 12.40 20.74
C VAL A 40 -5.77 11.98 20.54
N ILE A 41 -6.05 10.67 20.46
CA ILE A 41 -7.31 10.14 19.92
C ILE A 41 -8.12 9.46 21.00
N THR A 42 -9.35 9.93 21.19
CA THR A 42 -10.34 9.37 22.12
C THR A 42 -10.91 8.05 21.57
N GLN A 43 -11.41 7.14 22.41
CA GLN A 43 -11.95 5.82 22.00
C GLN A 43 -12.97 5.89 20.84
N ARG A 44 -13.73 6.99 20.75
CA ARG A 44 -14.72 7.27 19.68
C ARG A 44 -14.08 7.64 18.34
N GLU A 45 -12.89 8.22 18.35
CA GLU A 45 -12.13 8.69 17.18
C GLU A 45 -11.20 7.59 16.62
N ILE A 46 -10.92 6.53 17.38
CA ILE A 46 -10.14 5.35 16.94
C ILE A 46 -10.78 4.69 15.70
N ALA A 47 -12.11 4.67 15.62
CA ALA A 47 -12.83 4.18 14.44
C ALA A 47 -12.60 5.07 13.20
N GLY A 48 -12.55 6.39 13.38
CA GLY A 48 -12.18 7.35 12.34
C GLY A 48 -10.73 7.18 11.90
N LEU A 49 -9.80 7.04 12.84
CA LEU A 49 -8.38 6.86 12.55
C LEU A 49 -8.09 5.59 11.76
N ARG A 50 -8.73 4.47 12.10
CA ARG A 50 -8.66 3.23 11.31
C ARG A 50 -9.10 3.43 9.87
N THR A 51 -10.06 4.32 9.63
CA THR A 51 -10.56 4.64 8.29
C THR A 51 -9.52 5.43 7.46
N PHE A 52 -8.60 6.16 8.11
CA PHE A 52 -7.53 6.91 7.43
C PHE A 52 -6.20 6.13 7.31
N VAL A 53 -5.87 5.32 8.31
CA VAL A 53 -4.64 4.50 8.33
C VAL A 53 -4.74 3.34 7.33
N ASN A 54 -5.92 2.74 7.19
CA ASN A 54 -6.15 1.59 6.32
C ASN A 54 -5.91 1.88 4.81
N PRO A 55 -6.43 2.97 4.20
CA PRO A 55 -6.17 3.25 2.79
C PRO A 55 -4.70 3.59 2.51
N THR A 56 -4.03 4.29 3.42
CA THR A 56 -2.63 4.70 3.26
C THR A 56 -1.69 3.49 3.28
N LEU A 57 -1.90 2.58 4.24
CA LEU A 57 -1.19 1.31 4.32
C LEU A 57 -1.32 0.48 3.04
N ILE A 58 -2.54 0.34 2.52
CA ILE A 58 -2.83 -0.44 1.32
C ILE A 58 -2.13 0.18 0.09
N HIS A 59 -2.12 1.51 -0.05
CA HIS A 59 -1.42 2.18 -1.14
C HIS A 59 0.09 1.94 -1.10
N PHE A 60 0.71 2.04 0.08
CA PHE A 60 2.14 1.78 0.18
C PHE A 60 2.51 0.31 -0.06
N ILE A 61 1.70 -0.63 0.43
CA ILE A 61 1.87 -2.06 0.13
C ILE A 61 1.79 -2.29 -1.38
N TYR A 62 0.89 -1.60 -2.08
CA TYR A 62 0.80 -1.70 -3.53
C TYR A 62 2.06 -1.21 -4.25
N VAL A 63 2.56 -0.04 -3.88
CA VAL A 63 3.80 0.51 -4.42
C VAL A 63 4.96 -0.43 -4.13
N LEU A 64 5.04 -0.99 -2.92
CA LEU A 64 6.07 -1.94 -2.51
C LEU A 64 6.03 -3.23 -3.33
N VAL A 65 4.85 -3.82 -3.54
CA VAL A 65 4.68 -5.02 -4.36
C VAL A 65 5.05 -4.73 -5.81
N THR A 66 4.62 -3.60 -6.35
CA THR A 66 4.95 -3.18 -7.73
C THR A 66 6.45 -2.97 -7.90
N ALA A 67 7.09 -2.27 -6.96
CA ALA A 67 8.53 -2.06 -6.97
C ALA A 67 9.30 -3.38 -6.82
N SER A 68 8.85 -4.28 -5.95
CA SER A 68 9.42 -5.62 -5.78
C SER A 68 9.42 -6.41 -7.08
N VAL A 69 8.30 -6.40 -7.82
CA VAL A 69 8.18 -7.02 -9.14
C VAL A 69 9.19 -6.45 -10.14
N VAL A 70 9.40 -5.14 -10.15
CA VAL A 70 10.35 -4.46 -11.06
C VAL A 70 11.81 -4.81 -10.75
N VAL A 71 12.15 -4.96 -9.48
CA VAL A 71 13.55 -5.16 -9.03
C VAL A 71 13.97 -6.64 -9.10
N MET A 72 13.05 -7.56 -9.36
CA MET A 72 13.32 -9.00 -9.34
C MET A 72 14.35 -9.41 -10.45
N PRO A 73 15.51 -9.97 -10.07
CA PRO A 73 16.65 -10.09 -10.97
C PRO A 73 16.60 -11.27 -11.96
N THR A 74 15.73 -12.24 -11.75
CA THR A 74 15.63 -13.47 -12.56
C THR A 74 14.61 -13.39 -13.70
N VAL A 75 14.04 -12.20 -13.94
CA VAL A 75 12.84 -12.08 -14.75
C VAL A 75 13.20 -11.70 -16.19
N THR A 76 12.91 -12.62 -17.11
CA THR A 76 13.06 -12.40 -18.56
C THR A 76 12.10 -11.27 -19.02
N ARG A 77 12.41 -10.48 -20.07
CA ARG A 77 11.56 -9.34 -20.52
C ARG A 77 10.06 -9.68 -20.62
N MET A 78 9.73 -10.90 -21.04
CA MET A 78 8.36 -11.39 -21.16
C MET A 78 7.70 -11.69 -19.80
N GLN A 79 8.46 -12.23 -18.84
CA GLN A 79 8.00 -12.49 -17.48
C GLN A 79 7.84 -11.19 -16.68
N LEU A 80 8.64 -10.15 -16.94
CA LEU A 80 8.48 -8.82 -16.35
C LEU A 80 7.16 -8.21 -16.79
N GLY A 81 6.83 -8.32 -18.08
CA GLY A 81 5.55 -7.88 -18.62
C GLY A 81 4.36 -8.57 -17.95
N ILE A 82 4.41 -9.90 -17.79
CA ILE A 82 3.33 -10.67 -17.15
C ILE A 82 3.16 -10.29 -15.67
N LEU A 83 4.26 -10.18 -14.92
CA LEU A 83 4.20 -9.80 -13.50
C LEU A 83 3.71 -8.36 -13.31
N LEU A 84 4.10 -7.44 -14.19
CA LEU A 84 3.59 -6.06 -14.18
C LEU A 84 2.11 -5.99 -14.54
N VAL A 85 1.66 -6.76 -15.53
CA VAL A 85 0.23 -6.85 -15.87
C VAL A 85 -0.56 -7.46 -14.72
N LEU A 86 -0.06 -8.52 -14.07
CA LEU A 86 -0.72 -9.10 -12.89
C LEU A 86 -0.75 -8.12 -11.70
N ALA A 87 0.35 -7.43 -11.40
CA ALA A 87 0.39 -6.40 -10.38
C ALA A 87 -0.59 -5.25 -10.68
N GLY A 88 -0.65 -4.84 -11.95
CA GLY A 88 -1.59 -3.85 -12.46
C GLY A 88 -3.05 -4.31 -12.40
N ILE A 89 -3.34 -5.59 -12.66
CA ILE A 89 -4.70 -6.15 -12.54
C ILE A 89 -5.12 -6.22 -11.07
N VAL A 90 -4.24 -6.64 -10.17
CA VAL A 90 -4.53 -6.71 -8.73
C VAL A 90 -4.85 -5.31 -8.18
N SER A 91 -4.13 -4.29 -8.65
CA SER A 91 -4.32 -2.92 -8.19
C SER A 91 -5.48 -2.20 -8.84
N ALA A 92 -5.65 -2.34 -10.15
CA ALA A 92 -6.81 -1.84 -10.86
C ALA A 92 -8.07 -2.52 -10.33
N GLY A 93 -8.03 -3.83 -10.08
CA GLY A 93 -9.14 -4.60 -9.51
C GLY A 93 -9.54 -4.08 -8.12
N ARG A 94 -8.58 -3.80 -7.24
CA ARG A 94 -8.89 -3.22 -5.93
C ARG A 94 -9.33 -1.76 -5.99
N ALA A 95 -8.72 -0.94 -6.85
CA ALA A 95 -9.19 0.42 -7.11
C ALA A 95 -10.66 0.41 -7.59
N LEU A 96 -10.99 -0.50 -8.51
CA LEU A 96 -12.35 -0.74 -8.99
C LEU A 96 -13.31 -1.21 -7.89
N ILE A 97 -12.85 -1.94 -6.88
CA ILE A 97 -13.69 -2.38 -5.75
C ILE A 97 -13.88 -1.24 -4.73
N SER A 98 -12.87 -0.38 -4.53
CA SER A 98 -12.98 0.77 -3.62
C SER A 98 -13.87 1.89 -4.17
N LEU A 99 -13.96 2.05 -5.49
CA LEU A 99 -14.82 3.04 -6.17
C LEU A 99 -16.32 2.91 -5.80
N PRO A 100 -16.97 1.75 -5.97
CA PRO A 100 -18.37 1.56 -5.58
C PRO A 100 -18.55 1.58 -4.06
N PHE A 101 -17.53 1.23 -3.27
CA PHE A 101 -17.58 1.31 -1.81
C PHE A 101 -17.61 2.78 -1.34
N MET A 102 -16.76 3.64 -1.93
CA MET A 102 -16.80 5.09 -1.71
C MET A 102 -18.10 5.71 -2.23
N TRP A 103 -18.62 5.25 -3.38
CA TRP A 103 -19.90 5.71 -3.92
C TRP A 103 -21.09 5.28 -3.06
N GLN A 104 -21.08 4.07 -2.49
CA GLN A 104 -22.10 3.61 -1.53
C GLN A 104 -21.99 4.31 -0.19
N GLN A 105 -20.79 4.59 0.31
CA GLN A 105 -20.61 5.42 1.50
C GLN A 105 -21.08 6.85 1.25
N TYR A 106 -20.79 7.42 0.08
CA TYR A 106 -21.30 8.74 -0.33
C TYR A 106 -22.84 8.74 -0.44
N LYS A 107 -23.45 7.72 -1.06
CA LYS A 107 -24.92 7.61 -1.13
C LYS A 107 -25.60 7.33 0.22
N ARG A 108 -24.87 6.76 1.20
CA ARG A 108 -25.40 6.43 2.53
C ARG A 108 -25.10 7.50 3.59
N ASN A 109 -24.18 8.42 3.31
CA ASN A 109 -23.82 9.57 4.16
C ASN A 109 -23.92 10.90 3.40
N ILE A 110 -24.85 11.02 2.44
CA ILE A 110 -25.37 12.33 2.07
C ILE A 110 -26.35 12.75 3.17
N VAL A 111 -25.76 13.46 4.13
CA VAL A 111 -26.28 14.69 4.72
C VAL A 111 -27.56 14.52 5.52
N ASP A 112 -27.40 14.44 6.84
CA ASP A 112 -28.36 15.02 7.78
C ASP A 112 -28.60 16.48 7.37
N MET A 113 -29.62 16.67 6.52
CA MET A 113 -30.07 17.98 6.04
C MET A 113 -30.69 18.82 7.17
N HIS A 114 -30.76 18.27 8.38
CA HIS A 114 -31.32 18.88 9.57
C HIS A 114 -30.33 19.78 10.33
N ASP A 115 -29.02 19.60 10.18
CA ASP A 115 -28.02 20.45 10.88
C ASP A 115 -27.80 21.80 10.18
N TRP A 116 -28.29 21.97 8.95
CA TRP A 116 -28.15 23.20 8.18
C TRP A 116 -29.25 24.24 8.49
N GLY A 117 -30.25 23.87 9.31
CA GLY A 117 -31.30 24.78 9.77
C GLY A 117 -31.05 25.41 11.14
N TRP A 118 -29.94 25.07 11.81
CA TRP A 118 -29.65 25.49 13.20
C TRP A 118 -28.33 26.27 13.38
N TYR A 119 -27.83 26.90 12.31
CA TYR A 119 -26.90 28.03 12.38
C TYR A 119 -27.40 29.20 11.52
#